data_AF-A0ABD3PBB8-F1
#
_entry.id   AF-A0ABD3PBB8-F1
#
_cell.length_a   1.000
_cell.length_b   1.000
_cell.length_c   1.000
_cell.angle_alpha   90.00
_cell.angle_beta   90.00
_cell.angle_gamma   90.00
#
_symmetry.space_group_name_H-M   'P 1'
#
loop_
_entity.id
_entity.type
_entity.pdbx_description
1 polymer ?
#
loop_
_entity_poly.entity_id
_entity_poly.type
_entity_poly.pdbx_seq_one_letter_code
_entity_poly.pdbx_strand_id
1 'polypeptide(L)'
;MWHIIAFRAREGEFVTMGICDEGFTGVACERTKCWNNCNNHGKCLSMRYLAETTRNQASQKFSYDQVWDSDKIFGCVCDTGFTGFDCSLRVCPTGDDPLTITGGNQEIQLLHCSASGTIGHIVLYFEGTPSPDIPAGASIYTLKNAIESIRSINEVSITYSEGSSLCRDDIMNVVSITFTQNFGPLPPLVPESFGLESWSTVEVAADNSYAMLTDHNFIDYFSVKGDKENDECSNRGLCDQDTGTCKCFDTNGDLYAGSDGYGGVGDRGDCGHAVSLITTCPGDPPCSDHGVCDPVTMRCACEAGYSGGDCSLRTCKRGLSWFSYPSASNVAHDSMSECSDMGICHRTTGECLCNDGFFGAACEYMGCAGGNEPLKSCSGHGACLSLRELGLLHEESDGSSSPMTYGSDPNSSSTWDADRIMGCYCDDGYEGFSCNLRSCPLGIDPLLEGEELHTCSNHGICNHDTGSCQCFSGWGSSDGSGNLGLLKDCGHRLSLRGFH
;
A
#
# COMPACT_ATOMS: atom_id res chain seq x y z
N MET A 1 -16.96 -6.18 -19.92
CA MET A 1 -17.05 -5.37 -21.16
C MET A 1 -18.08 -4.28 -20.88
N TRP A 2 -17.63 -3.13 -20.38
CA TRP A 2 -18.51 -2.08 -19.87
C TRP A 2 -19.11 -1.33 -21.06
N HIS A 3 -20.44 -1.35 -21.20
CA HIS A 3 -21.13 -0.54 -22.20
C HIS A 3 -21.03 0.93 -21.79
N ILE A 4 -20.05 1.61 -22.38
CA ILE A 4 -20.01 3.07 -22.44
C ILE A 4 -21.26 3.48 -23.23
N ILE A 5 -22.28 4.00 -22.54
CA ILE A 5 -23.32 4.79 -23.21
C ILE A 5 -22.64 6.11 -23.61
N ALA A 6 -22.05 6.11 -24.80
CA ALA A 6 -21.52 7.30 -25.43
C ALA A 6 -22.70 8.17 -25.85
N PHE A 7 -23.15 9.06 -24.96
CA PHE A 7 -23.98 10.18 -25.38
C PHE A 7 -23.18 11.03 -26.36
N ARG A 8 -23.62 11.06 -27.62
CA ARG A 8 -23.13 12.01 -28.61
C ARG A 8 -23.63 13.40 -28.18
N ALA A 9 -22.84 14.08 -27.35
CA ALA A 9 -23.14 15.43 -26.89
C ALA A 9 -23.34 16.34 -28.11
N ARG A 10 -24.55 16.89 -28.25
CA ARG A 10 -24.72 18.11 -29.04
C ARG A 10 -24.02 19.22 -28.27
N GLU A 11 -23.37 20.14 -28.98
CA GLU A 11 -22.74 21.32 -28.39
C GLU A 11 -23.72 22.02 -27.44
N GLY A 12 -23.45 21.98 -26.13
CA GLY A 12 -24.20 22.74 -25.11
C GLY A 12 -24.75 21.99 -23.91
N GLU A 13 -24.65 20.65 -23.81
CA GLU A 13 -25.07 19.91 -22.61
C GLU A 13 -23.90 19.61 -21.67
N PHE A 14 -24.06 19.99 -20.40
CA PHE A 14 -23.13 19.69 -19.32
C PHE A 14 -22.92 18.17 -19.23
N VAL A 15 -21.66 17.72 -19.36
CA VAL A 15 -21.26 16.39 -18.93
C VAL A 15 -21.59 16.32 -17.45
N THR A 16 -22.64 15.58 -17.07
CA THR A 16 -22.80 15.15 -15.70
C THR A 16 -21.59 14.29 -15.38
N MET A 17 -20.63 14.86 -14.67
CA MET A 17 -19.53 14.12 -14.06
C MET A 17 -20.19 13.04 -13.20
N GLY A 18 -20.04 11.77 -13.59
CA GLY A 18 -20.59 10.66 -12.83
C GLY A 18 -20.12 10.77 -11.39
N ILE A 19 -21.04 10.75 -10.44
CA ILE A 19 -20.69 10.69 -9.02
C ILE A 19 -20.27 9.24 -8.77
N CYS A 20 -19.00 9.05 -8.41
CA CYS A 20 -18.50 7.75 -8.02
C CYS A 20 -18.99 7.39 -6.62
N ASP A 21 -19.18 6.10 -6.40
CA ASP A 21 -19.40 5.57 -5.06
C ASP A 21 -18.19 5.88 -4.16
N GLU A 22 -18.47 5.92 -2.86
CA GLU A 22 -17.44 6.17 -1.85
C GLU A 22 -16.26 5.20 -2.02
N GLY A 23 -15.04 5.73 -1.93
CA GLY A 23 -13.82 4.95 -2.17
C GLY A 23 -13.38 4.83 -3.64
N PHE A 24 -14.15 5.33 -4.61
CA PHE A 24 -13.80 5.25 -6.04
C PHE A 24 -13.62 6.61 -6.72
N THR A 25 -12.85 6.62 -7.80
CA THR A 25 -12.61 7.81 -8.65
C THR A 25 -12.23 7.41 -10.07
N GLY A 26 -12.01 8.40 -10.94
CA GLY A 26 -11.79 8.21 -12.38
C GLY A 26 -12.99 8.66 -13.21
N VAL A 27 -12.83 8.66 -14.53
CA VAL A 27 -13.88 9.14 -15.45
C VAL A 27 -15.07 8.18 -15.54
N ALA A 28 -14.83 6.91 -15.19
CA ALA A 28 -15.79 5.82 -15.14
C ALA A 28 -15.82 5.16 -13.74
N CYS A 29 -15.33 5.85 -12.71
CA CYS A 29 -15.22 5.31 -11.34
C CYS A 29 -14.41 4.00 -11.28
N GLU A 30 -13.42 3.91 -12.17
CA GLU A 30 -12.75 2.66 -12.52
C GLU A 30 -11.55 2.32 -11.63
N ARG A 31 -11.27 3.11 -10.59
CA ARG A 31 -10.12 2.91 -9.69
C ARG A 31 -10.42 3.36 -8.27
N THR A 32 -9.73 2.77 -7.29
CA THR A 32 -9.84 3.19 -5.89
C THR A 32 -9.27 4.60 -5.71
N LYS A 33 -9.84 5.34 -4.78
CA LYS A 33 -9.44 6.69 -4.40
C LYS A 33 -8.52 6.60 -3.19
N CYS A 34 -7.35 7.26 -3.25
CA CYS A 34 -6.57 7.45 -2.04
C CYS A 34 -7.30 8.37 -1.06
N TRP A 35 -7.39 7.92 0.19
CA TRP A 35 -8.08 8.65 1.24
C TRP A 35 -7.46 10.02 1.49
N ASN A 36 -8.30 11.06 1.60
CA ASN A 36 -7.89 12.45 1.82
C ASN A 36 -6.72 12.95 0.95
N ASN A 37 -6.52 12.39 -0.25
CA ASN A 37 -5.35 12.65 -1.07
C ASN A 37 -4.02 12.43 -0.31
N CYS A 38 -3.93 11.31 0.40
CA CYS A 38 -2.81 10.94 1.26
C CYS A 38 -2.50 12.02 2.31
N ASN A 39 -3.55 12.68 2.82
CA ASN A 39 -3.50 13.83 3.72
C ASN A 39 -2.51 14.94 3.30
N ASN A 40 -2.17 15.02 2.00
CA ASN A 40 -1.11 15.87 1.45
C ASN A 40 0.29 15.63 2.04
N HIS A 41 0.51 14.44 2.59
CA HIS A 41 1.77 13.95 3.15
C HIS A 41 2.25 12.68 2.44
N GLY A 42 1.88 12.54 1.17
CA GLY A 42 2.26 11.42 0.34
C GLY A 42 1.73 11.56 -1.08
N LYS A 43 2.07 10.57 -1.90
CA LYS A 43 1.64 10.46 -3.30
C LYS A 43 0.68 9.29 -3.45
N CYS A 44 -0.45 9.56 -4.10
CA CYS A 44 -1.41 8.54 -4.49
C CYS A 44 -0.96 7.84 -5.76
N LEU A 45 -0.51 6.58 -5.67
CA LEU A 45 0.04 5.83 -6.80
C LEU A 45 -0.79 4.58 -7.07
N SER A 46 -0.86 4.16 -8.34
CA SER A 46 -1.33 2.81 -8.68
C SER A 46 -0.25 1.77 -8.37
N MET A 47 -0.64 0.50 -8.26
CA MET A 47 0.30 -0.62 -8.12
C MET A 47 1.35 -0.65 -9.24
N ARG A 48 0.96 -0.40 -10.50
CA ARG A 48 1.89 -0.29 -11.63
C ARG A 48 2.91 0.82 -11.42
N TYR A 49 2.43 2.02 -11.15
CA TYR A 49 3.30 3.19 -11.06
C TYR A 49 4.23 3.09 -9.85
N LEU A 50 3.74 2.52 -8.74
CA LEU A 50 4.56 2.15 -7.58
C LEU A 50 5.72 1.23 -8.03
N ALA A 51 5.43 0.13 -8.72
CA ALA A 51 6.44 -0.84 -9.18
C ALA A 51 7.44 -0.22 -10.18
N GLU A 52 6.98 0.63 -11.09
CA GLU A 52 7.81 1.28 -12.11
C GLU A 52 8.79 2.31 -11.55
N THR A 53 8.36 3.06 -10.53
CA THR A 53 9.07 4.25 -10.01
C THR A 53 9.77 4.04 -8.69
N THR A 54 9.49 2.94 -7.98
CA THR A 54 10.07 2.65 -6.67
C THR A 54 10.70 1.26 -6.63
N ARG A 55 11.29 0.94 -5.49
CA ARG A 55 11.97 -0.33 -5.19
C ARG A 55 11.50 -0.82 -3.83
N ASN A 56 11.65 -2.11 -3.54
CA ASN A 56 11.36 -2.64 -2.20
C ASN A 56 12.42 -2.21 -1.18
N GLN A 57 12.25 -2.63 0.08
CA GLN A 57 13.20 -2.35 1.17
C GLN A 57 14.61 -2.95 0.92
N ALA A 58 14.73 -3.98 0.09
CA ALA A 58 16.02 -4.52 -0.36
C ALA A 58 16.55 -3.83 -1.63
N SER A 59 15.96 -2.68 -2.01
CA SER A 59 16.28 -1.91 -3.22
C SER A 59 16.14 -2.70 -4.55
N GLN A 60 15.39 -3.80 -4.54
CA GLN A 60 15.06 -4.60 -5.71
C GLN A 60 13.89 -3.98 -6.47
N LYS A 61 13.90 -4.18 -7.79
CA LYS A 61 12.88 -3.67 -8.70
C LYS A 61 12.06 -4.82 -9.30
N PHE A 62 10.75 -4.73 -9.21
CA PHE A 62 9.79 -5.65 -9.83
C PHE A 62 8.82 -4.90 -10.76
N SER A 63 8.15 -5.63 -11.66
CA SER A 63 7.09 -5.07 -12.50
C SER A 63 5.70 -5.47 -12.00
N TYR A 64 4.69 -4.66 -12.31
CA TYR A 64 3.30 -4.97 -11.97
C TYR A 64 2.37 -4.43 -13.07
N ASP A 65 2.43 -5.06 -14.23
CA ASP A 65 1.88 -4.57 -15.51
C ASP A 65 1.01 -5.60 -16.23
N GLN A 66 0.96 -6.85 -15.75
CA GLN A 66 0.21 -7.95 -16.35
C GLN A 66 -1.02 -8.40 -15.51
N VAL A 67 -1.25 -7.79 -14.36
CA VAL A 67 -2.39 -8.08 -13.47
C VAL A 67 -3.50 -7.03 -13.65
N TRP A 68 -4.76 -7.45 -13.52
CA TRP A 68 -5.93 -6.64 -13.85
C TRP A 68 -6.04 -5.35 -13.03
N ASP A 69 -5.56 -5.39 -11.79
CA ASP A 69 -5.64 -4.34 -10.76
C ASP A 69 -4.47 -3.35 -10.80
N SER A 70 -3.49 -3.58 -11.69
CA SER A 70 -2.28 -2.75 -11.83
C SER A 70 -2.55 -1.24 -11.93
N ASP A 71 -3.66 -0.86 -12.57
CA ASP A 71 -4.13 0.53 -12.71
C ASP A 71 -5.51 0.77 -12.04
N LYS A 72 -5.91 -0.11 -11.11
CA LYS A 72 -7.23 -0.09 -10.45
C LYS A 72 -7.11 0.10 -8.94
N ILE A 73 -6.09 -0.49 -8.34
CA ILE A 73 -5.80 -0.30 -6.93
C ILE A 73 -4.75 0.80 -6.76
N PHE A 74 -5.12 1.78 -5.94
CA PHE A 74 -4.30 2.90 -5.54
C PHE A 74 -4.12 2.91 -4.03
N GLY A 75 -2.97 3.38 -3.61
CA GLY A 75 -2.66 3.66 -2.21
C GLY A 75 -1.63 4.76 -2.06
N CYS A 76 -1.35 5.11 -0.81
CA CYS A 76 -0.48 6.23 -0.49
C CYS A 76 0.95 5.78 -0.23
N VAL A 77 1.89 6.41 -0.93
CA VAL A 77 3.31 6.37 -0.59
C VAL A 77 3.62 7.62 0.22
N CYS A 78 3.90 7.45 1.50
CA CYS A 78 4.05 8.57 2.43
C CYS A 78 5.40 9.28 2.28
N ASP A 79 5.36 10.60 2.48
CA ASP A 79 6.56 11.40 2.67
C ASP A 79 7.21 11.00 4.01
N THR A 80 8.54 11.07 4.11
CA THR A 80 9.22 10.66 5.36
C THR A 80 8.74 11.46 6.57
N GLY A 81 8.74 10.78 7.70
CA GLY A 81 8.12 11.26 8.93
C GLY A 81 6.62 10.99 8.97
N PHE A 82 6.00 10.53 7.88
CA PHE A 82 4.60 10.10 7.84
C PHE A 82 4.47 8.61 7.51
N THR A 83 3.41 8.00 8.02
CA THR A 83 3.09 6.58 7.88
C THR A 83 1.57 6.37 7.98
N GLY A 84 1.15 5.11 7.98
CA GLY A 84 -0.25 4.71 7.89
C GLY A 84 -0.75 4.69 6.45
N PHE A 85 -1.90 4.04 6.23
CA PHE A 85 -2.41 3.77 4.89
C PHE A 85 -2.74 5.04 4.07
N ASP A 86 -3.00 6.16 4.76
CA ASP A 86 -3.38 7.45 4.18
C ASP A 86 -2.37 8.56 4.51
N CYS A 87 -1.22 8.22 5.11
CA CYS A 87 -0.19 9.17 5.55
C CYS A 87 -0.65 10.20 6.60
N SER A 88 -1.69 9.88 7.37
CA SER A 88 -2.13 10.73 8.49
C SER A 88 -1.27 10.60 9.74
N LEU A 89 -0.58 9.46 9.91
CA LEU A 89 0.21 9.17 11.11
C LEU A 89 1.65 9.63 10.95
N ARG A 90 2.30 9.92 12.06
CA ARG A 90 3.71 10.31 12.14
C ARG A 90 4.57 9.15 12.62
N VAL A 91 5.77 9.05 12.05
CA VAL A 91 6.82 8.13 12.50
C VAL A 91 7.53 8.75 13.69
N CYS A 92 7.68 7.98 14.78
CA CYS A 92 8.45 8.43 15.93
C CYS A 92 9.93 8.04 15.84
N PRO A 93 10.82 8.76 16.55
CA PRO A 93 12.20 8.35 16.72
C PRO A 93 12.29 6.93 17.29
N THR A 94 13.19 6.12 16.71
CA THR A 94 13.57 4.80 17.24
C THR A 94 14.90 4.91 17.95
N GLY A 95 15.32 3.94 18.76
CA GLY A 95 16.63 3.97 19.42
C GLY A 95 17.01 2.77 20.26
N ASP A 96 18.23 2.88 20.78
CA ASP A 96 18.85 1.88 21.65
C ASP A 96 18.28 2.02 23.06
N ASP A 97 17.96 0.90 23.67
CA ASP A 97 17.46 0.88 25.03
C ASP A 97 18.58 1.26 26.01
N PRO A 98 18.41 2.30 26.85
CA PRO A 98 19.48 2.78 27.73
C PRO A 98 19.91 1.75 28.78
N LEU A 99 19.15 0.67 28.97
CA LEU A 99 19.42 -0.37 29.96
C LEU A 99 20.07 -1.61 29.35
N THR A 100 20.31 -1.63 28.04
CA THR A 100 21.00 -2.74 27.38
C THR A 100 22.49 -2.72 27.70
N ILE A 101 22.90 -3.77 28.42
CA ILE A 101 24.26 -3.88 28.99
C ILE A 101 25.32 -4.39 28.01
N THR A 102 24.89 -5.05 26.92
CA THR A 102 25.77 -5.50 25.84
C THR A 102 25.60 -4.53 24.69
N GLY A 103 26.33 -3.41 24.72
CA GLY A 103 26.28 -2.43 23.62
C GLY A 103 26.50 -3.13 22.29
N GLY A 104 25.49 -3.05 21.42
CA GLY A 104 25.50 -3.73 20.13
C GLY A 104 26.53 -3.11 19.16
N ASN A 105 26.92 -3.91 18.19
CA ASN A 105 27.70 -3.52 17.04
C ASN A 105 26.88 -2.62 16.11
N GLN A 106 27.56 -1.63 15.54
CA GLN A 106 27.04 -0.82 14.44
C GLN A 106 27.14 -1.60 13.12
N GLU A 107 26.23 -1.34 12.20
CA GLU A 107 26.31 -1.87 10.84
C GLU A 107 27.54 -1.26 10.13
N ILE A 108 28.35 -2.13 9.52
CA ILE A 108 29.43 -1.75 8.61
C ILE A 108 29.20 -2.45 7.28
N GLN A 109 28.95 -1.65 6.24
CA GLN A 109 28.89 -2.11 4.86
C GLN A 109 30.16 -1.71 4.13
N LEU A 110 30.66 -2.58 3.27
CA LEU A 110 31.85 -2.34 2.48
C LEU A 110 31.47 -2.11 1.02
N LEU A 111 32.13 -1.16 0.36
CA LEU A 111 31.94 -0.83 -1.05
C LEU A 111 33.28 -0.91 -1.77
N HIS A 112 33.28 -1.57 -2.92
CA HIS A 112 34.39 -1.63 -3.84
C HIS A 112 33.96 -1.09 -5.20
N CYS A 113 34.77 -0.21 -5.80
CA CYS A 113 34.55 0.30 -7.15
C CYS A 113 35.84 0.23 -7.99
N SER A 114 35.84 -0.63 -9.00
CA SER A 114 36.89 -0.70 -10.02
C SER A 114 36.40 -0.02 -11.30
N ALA A 115 36.81 1.22 -11.54
CA ALA A 115 36.45 2.01 -12.71
C ALA A 115 37.41 3.20 -12.89
N SER A 116 37.37 3.85 -14.06
CA SER A 116 38.06 5.15 -14.20
C SER A 116 37.46 6.17 -13.23
N GLY A 117 38.30 6.80 -12.41
CA GLY A 117 37.85 7.86 -11.50
C GLY A 117 37.41 9.16 -12.19
N THR A 118 37.37 9.22 -13.54
CA THR A 118 37.14 10.47 -14.29
C THR A 118 35.87 10.49 -15.13
N ILE A 119 35.21 9.35 -15.33
CA ILE A 119 34.03 9.23 -16.20
C ILE A 119 32.93 8.50 -15.45
N GLY A 120 31.70 8.99 -15.60
CA GLY A 120 30.50 8.38 -15.04
C GLY A 120 30.33 8.59 -13.53
N HIS A 121 29.26 8.00 -13.02
CA HIS A 121 28.83 8.10 -11.63
C HIS A 121 28.11 6.82 -11.22
N ILE A 122 27.93 6.66 -9.91
CA ILE A 122 27.06 5.64 -9.34
C ILE A 122 25.92 6.33 -8.58
N VAL A 123 24.83 5.59 -8.41
CA VAL A 123 23.75 5.91 -7.47
C VAL A 123 23.67 4.75 -6.48
N LEU A 124 23.65 5.06 -5.19
CA LEU A 124 23.45 4.07 -4.14
C LEU A 124 22.01 4.12 -3.67
N TYR A 125 21.34 2.98 -3.65
CA TYR A 125 19.99 2.86 -3.11
C TYR A 125 20.04 2.26 -1.70
N PHE A 126 19.32 2.87 -0.77
CA PHE A 126 19.08 2.35 0.56
C PHE A 126 17.57 2.33 0.81
N GLU A 127 17.02 1.17 1.15
CA GLU A 127 15.57 0.97 1.31
C GLU A 127 14.74 1.48 0.12
N GLY A 128 15.27 1.28 -1.08
CA GLY A 128 14.67 1.74 -2.33
C GLY A 128 14.76 3.25 -2.61
N THR A 129 15.35 4.04 -1.71
CA THR A 129 15.57 5.48 -1.90
C THR A 129 16.96 5.72 -2.49
N PRO A 130 17.08 6.44 -3.64
CA PRO A 130 18.35 6.73 -4.26
C PRO A 130 19.11 7.86 -3.56
N SER A 131 20.44 7.78 -3.60
CA SER A 131 21.32 8.94 -3.43
C SER A 131 21.24 9.88 -4.64
N PRO A 132 21.74 11.12 -4.53
CA PRO A 132 22.17 11.90 -5.68
C PRO A 132 23.30 11.18 -6.43
N ASP A 133 23.59 11.66 -7.65
CA ASP A 133 24.71 11.15 -8.46
C ASP A 133 26.05 11.28 -7.70
N ILE A 134 26.76 10.17 -7.54
CA ILE A 134 28.08 10.11 -6.90
C ILE A 134 29.12 9.91 -8.01
N PRO A 135 29.92 10.94 -8.36
CA PRO A 135 30.94 10.80 -9.40
C PRO A 135 31.92 9.66 -9.11
N ALA A 136 32.43 8.98 -10.15
CA ALA A 136 33.42 7.91 -9.97
C ALA A 136 34.67 8.39 -9.18
N GLY A 137 35.07 9.64 -9.37
CA GLY A 137 36.17 10.28 -8.64
C GLY A 137 35.80 10.86 -7.27
N ALA A 138 34.63 10.52 -6.70
CA ALA A 138 34.12 11.15 -5.49
C ALA A 138 35.08 11.04 -4.31
N SER A 139 35.30 12.18 -3.65
CA SER A 139 36.00 12.22 -2.36
C SER A 139 35.15 11.59 -1.26
N ILE A 140 35.79 11.27 -0.14
CA ILE A 140 35.11 10.75 1.05
C ILE A 140 33.96 11.67 1.53
N TYR A 141 34.15 12.99 1.45
CA TYR A 141 33.14 13.98 1.84
C TYR A 141 31.97 14.01 0.85
N THR A 142 32.27 13.87 -0.44
CA THR A 142 31.24 13.80 -1.50
C THR A 142 30.38 12.55 -1.32
N LEU A 143 31.01 11.40 -1.06
CA LEU A 143 30.30 10.15 -0.81
C LEU A 143 29.46 10.24 0.48
N LYS A 144 30.04 10.72 1.59
CA LYS A 144 29.33 10.90 2.86
C LYS A 144 28.08 11.76 2.68
N ASN A 145 28.24 12.94 2.08
CA ASN A 145 27.11 13.86 1.86
C ASN A 145 26.03 13.25 0.95
N ALA A 146 26.41 12.46 -0.05
CA ALA A 146 25.44 11.80 -0.93
C ALA A 146 24.66 10.71 -0.18
N ILE A 147 25.33 9.89 0.62
CA ILE A 147 24.69 8.85 1.44
C ILE A 147 23.78 9.48 2.51
N GLU A 148 24.24 10.51 3.22
CA GLU A 148 23.45 11.20 4.26
C GLU A 148 22.32 12.06 3.71
N SER A 149 22.27 12.27 2.39
CA SER A 149 21.11 12.89 1.73
C SER A 149 19.99 11.88 1.43
N ILE A 150 20.26 10.58 1.56
CA ILE A 150 19.21 9.55 1.52
C ILE A 150 18.38 9.68 2.78
N ARG A 151 17.08 9.95 2.62
CA ARG A 151 16.21 10.44 3.70
C ARG A 151 16.03 9.48 4.89
N SER A 152 16.23 8.17 4.70
CA SER A 152 16.20 7.18 5.79
C SER A 152 17.56 6.96 6.48
N ILE A 153 18.63 7.60 6.01
CA ILE A 153 19.96 7.56 6.64
C ILE A 153 20.16 8.82 7.48
N ASN A 154 20.52 8.64 8.75
CA ASN A 154 20.76 9.72 9.69
C ASN A 154 22.21 10.19 9.66
N GLU A 155 23.15 9.27 9.89
CA GLU A 155 24.58 9.58 9.92
C GLU A 155 25.43 8.35 9.62
N VAL A 156 26.49 8.55 8.84
CA VAL A 156 27.51 7.54 8.54
C VAL A 156 28.93 8.07 8.75
N SER A 157 29.84 7.20 9.16
CA SER A 157 31.28 7.41 9.06
C SER A 157 31.83 6.63 7.87
N ILE A 158 32.71 7.26 7.08
CA ILE A 158 33.31 6.64 5.89
C ILE A 158 34.83 6.63 6.03
N THR A 159 35.47 5.54 5.61
CA THR A 159 36.92 5.43 5.46
C THR A 159 37.29 4.77 4.14
N TYR A 160 38.31 5.28 3.46
CA TYR A 160 38.91 4.64 2.27
C TYR A 160 40.19 3.94 2.71
N SER A 161 40.39 2.69 2.28
CA SER A 161 41.64 1.98 2.54
C SER A 161 42.81 2.59 1.76
N GLU A 162 42.55 3.13 0.56
CA GLU A 162 43.58 3.62 -0.33
C GLU A 162 43.16 4.85 -1.13
N GLY A 163 44.05 5.85 -1.23
CA GLY A 163 43.83 7.05 -2.08
C GLY A 163 42.71 7.99 -1.61
N SER A 164 42.17 8.78 -2.54
CA SER A 164 41.19 9.85 -2.25
C SER A 164 39.99 9.87 -3.18
N SER A 165 39.83 8.87 -4.06
CA SER A 165 38.72 8.75 -5.00
C SER A 165 37.99 7.43 -4.80
N LEU A 166 36.68 7.44 -5.00
CA LEU A 166 35.79 6.29 -4.82
C LEU A 166 36.19 5.12 -5.74
N CYS A 167 36.16 5.36 -7.05
CA CYS A 167 36.51 4.38 -8.07
C CYS A 167 37.96 4.56 -8.53
N ARG A 168 38.62 3.42 -8.76
CA ARG A 168 40.05 3.35 -9.12
C ARG A 168 40.26 2.24 -10.15
N ASP A 169 41.10 2.50 -11.15
CA ASP A 169 41.46 1.55 -12.21
C ASP A 169 42.83 0.89 -11.98
N ASP A 170 43.63 1.44 -11.06
CA ASP A 170 45.01 1.04 -10.79
C ASP A 170 45.18 0.21 -9.52
N ILE A 171 44.46 0.56 -8.45
CA ILE A 171 44.54 -0.12 -7.15
C ILE A 171 43.16 -0.31 -6.53
N MET A 172 42.94 -1.46 -5.89
CA MET A 172 41.68 -1.76 -5.20
C MET A 172 41.57 -0.94 -3.92
N ASN A 173 40.55 -0.07 -3.87
CA ASN A 173 40.16 0.70 -2.69
C ASN A 173 38.93 0.05 -2.06
N VAL A 174 39.00 -0.26 -0.78
CA VAL A 174 37.85 -0.72 0.02
C VAL A 174 37.32 0.46 0.81
N VAL A 175 36.06 0.80 0.58
CA VAL A 175 35.34 1.84 1.28
C VAL A 175 34.55 1.20 2.42
N SER A 176 34.86 1.54 3.67
CA SER A 176 34.06 1.13 4.82
C SER A 176 33.06 2.21 5.17
N ILE A 177 31.77 1.84 5.23
CA ILE A 177 30.65 2.71 5.54
C ILE A 177 30.05 2.20 6.86
N THR A 178 30.30 2.91 7.95
CA THR A 178 29.76 2.60 9.28
C THR A 178 28.52 3.45 9.53
N PHE A 179 27.39 2.83 9.84
CA PHE A 179 26.16 3.53 10.19
C PHE A 179 26.17 3.88 11.67
N THR A 180 26.32 5.17 11.99
CA THR A 180 26.54 5.63 13.37
C THR A 180 25.26 6.07 14.06
N GLN A 181 24.17 6.30 13.31
CA GLN A 181 22.86 6.74 13.83
C GLN A 181 21.66 5.97 13.23
N ASN A 182 21.93 4.92 12.46
CA ASN A 182 20.95 3.93 12.01
C ASN A 182 21.32 2.61 12.67
N PHE A 183 20.57 2.22 13.69
CA PHE A 183 20.85 1.03 14.48
C PHE A 183 20.09 -0.19 13.95
N GLY A 184 20.49 -1.37 14.42
CA GLY A 184 19.96 -2.66 14.00
C GLY A 184 20.61 -3.18 12.71
N PRO A 185 20.12 -4.33 12.22
CA PRO A 185 20.55 -4.87 10.94
C PRO A 185 19.95 -4.02 9.81
N LEU A 186 20.80 -3.48 8.94
CA LEU A 186 20.35 -2.62 7.84
C LEU A 186 20.49 -3.34 6.49
N PRO A 187 19.55 -3.15 5.55
CA PRO A 187 19.67 -3.76 4.23
C PRO A 187 20.92 -3.27 3.50
N PRO A 188 21.54 -4.09 2.64
CA PRO A 188 22.70 -3.69 1.86
C PRO A 188 22.39 -2.50 0.95
N LEU A 189 23.34 -1.56 0.85
CA LEU A 189 23.36 -0.55 -0.21
C LEU A 189 23.42 -1.26 -1.58
N VAL A 190 22.56 -0.83 -2.50
CA VAL A 190 22.52 -1.39 -3.86
C VAL A 190 23.08 -0.36 -4.84
N PRO A 191 24.22 -0.62 -5.49
CA PRO A 191 24.78 0.30 -6.48
C PRO A 191 24.13 0.15 -7.85
N GLU A 192 23.91 1.27 -8.53
CA GLU A 192 23.58 1.34 -9.95
C GLU A 192 24.58 2.27 -10.65
N SER A 193 25.14 1.82 -11.77
CA SER A 193 26.25 2.49 -12.45
C SER A 193 25.81 3.17 -13.74
N PHE A 194 26.24 4.41 -13.95
CA PHE A 194 25.85 5.23 -15.09
C PHE A 194 27.06 5.84 -15.80
N GLY A 195 27.23 5.51 -17.07
CA GLY A 195 28.30 6.06 -17.89
C GLY A 195 29.71 5.62 -17.48
N LEU A 196 29.84 4.59 -16.64
CA LEU A 196 31.12 3.91 -16.39
C LEU A 196 31.52 3.06 -17.60
N GLU A 197 32.79 2.64 -17.65
CA GLU A 197 33.27 1.73 -18.67
C GLU A 197 32.61 0.34 -18.58
N SER A 198 32.61 -0.40 -19.69
CA SER A 198 31.97 -1.73 -19.74
C SER A 198 32.66 -2.80 -18.88
N TRP A 199 33.90 -2.56 -18.45
CA TRP A 199 34.66 -3.46 -17.58
C TRP A 199 34.54 -3.08 -16.10
N SER A 200 33.90 -1.95 -15.79
CA SER A 200 33.82 -1.44 -14.44
C SER A 200 33.01 -2.38 -13.54
N THR A 201 33.46 -2.53 -12.29
CA THR A 201 32.74 -3.30 -11.27
C THR A 201 32.46 -2.42 -10.06
N VAL A 202 31.25 -2.54 -9.52
CA VAL A 202 30.83 -1.88 -8.29
C VAL A 202 30.14 -2.92 -7.43
N GLU A 203 30.69 -3.20 -6.26
CA GLU A 203 30.28 -4.29 -5.40
C GLU A 203 30.09 -3.79 -3.98
N VAL A 204 29.00 -4.22 -3.34
CA VAL A 204 28.72 -3.96 -1.93
C VAL A 204 28.72 -5.28 -1.18
N ALA A 205 29.39 -5.30 -0.04
CA ALA A 205 29.54 -6.42 0.89
C ALA A 205 28.90 -6.02 2.23
N ALA A 206 27.87 -6.77 2.65
CA ALA A 206 27.05 -6.44 3.82
C ALA A 206 26.37 -7.70 4.39
N ASP A 207 25.81 -7.63 5.60
CA ASP A 207 24.94 -8.68 6.17
C ASP A 207 25.55 -10.11 6.20
N ASN A 208 26.88 -10.22 6.25
CA ASN A 208 27.64 -11.47 6.07
C ASN A 208 27.48 -12.15 4.70
N SER A 209 26.72 -11.57 3.77
CA SER A 209 26.66 -11.97 2.36
C SER A 209 27.80 -11.29 1.62
N TYR A 210 28.82 -12.06 1.21
CA TYR A 210 30.12 -11.54 0.81
C TYR A 210 30.75 -10.69 1.92
N ALA A 211 30.94 -11.27 3.11
CA ALA A 211 31.34 -10.57 4.33
C ALA A 211 32.72 -9.88 4.30
N MET A 212 33.44 -9.90 3.18
CA MET A 212 34.84 -9.50 3.10
C MET A 212 35.19 -8.90 1.74
N LEU A 213 35.96 -7.82 1.77
CA LEU A 213 36.64 -7.25 0.61
C LEU A 213 38.13 -7.09 0.92
N THR A 214 38.98 -7.30 -0.09
CA THR A 214 40.43 -7.22 0.04
C THR A 214 40.97 -6.03 -0.74
N ASP A 215 41.82 -5.21 -0.13
CA ASP A 215 42.44 -4.06 -0.80
C ASP A 215 43.69 -4.44 -1.63
N HIS A 216 44.31 -3.44 -2.25
CA HIS A 216 45.52 -3.62 -3.05
C HIS A 216 46.74 -4.18 -2.28
N ASN A 217 46.80 -3.95 -0.96
CA ASN A 217 47.87 -4.45 -0.11
C ASN A 217 47.58 -5.85 0.45
N PHE A 218 46.53 -6.52 -0.04
CA PHE A 218 46.06 -7.81 0.46
C PHE A 218 45.60 -7.74 1.92
N ILE A 219 45.06 -6.60 2.35
CA ILE A 219 44.41 -6.46 3.66
C ILE A 219 42.92 -6.75 3.50
N ASP A 220 42.44 -7.69 4.30
CA ASP A 220 41.03 -8.07 4.35
C ASP A 220 40.25 -7.15 5.30
N TYR A 221 39.13 -6.64 4.81
CA TYR A 221 38.14 -5.85 5.55
C TYR A 221 36.87 -6.67 5.67
N PHE A 222 36.19 -6.59 6.81
CA PHE A 222 34.99 -7.36 7.08
C PHE A 222 33.78 -6.45 7.27
N SER A 223 32.66 -6.81 6.64
CA SER A 223 31.39 -6.18 6.97
C SER A 223 30.93 -6.64 8.36
N VAL A 224 30.12 -5.82 9.02
CA VAL A 224 29.56 -6.12 10.34
C VAL A 224 28.07 -5.93 10.24
N LYS A 225 27.33 -7.00 10.51
CA LYS A 225 25.88 -6.91 10.68
C LYS A 225 25.58 -6.23 12.01
N GLY A 226 24.85 -5.11 11.97
CA GLY A 226 24.43 -4.37 13.14
C GLY A 226 23.45 -5.18 13.99
N ASP A 227 23.63 -5.11 15.30
CA ASP A 227 22.76 -5.77 16.29
C ASP A 227 22.38 -4.82 17.45
N LYS A 228 22.82 -3.56 17.40
CA LYS A 228 22.37 -2.51 18.32
C LYS A 228 20.87 -2.28 18.18
N GLU A 229 20.17 -2.10 19.28
CA GLU A 229 18.71 -2.00 19.27
C GLU A 229 18.24 -0.71 18.60
N ASN A 230 17.07 -0.75 17.98
CA ASN A 230 16.49 0.39 17.26
C ASN A 230 14.97 0.40 17.40
N ASP A 231 14.50 0.36 18.64
CA ASP A 231 13.08 0.23 18.94
C ASP A 231 12.40 1.60 19.03
N GLU A 232 11.12 1.67 18.64
CA GLU A 232 10.33 2.90 18.74
C GLU A 232 10.39 3.47 20.16
N CYS A 233 10.77 4.75 20.27
CA CYS A 233 10.98 5.43 21.54
C CYS A 233 11.89 4.65 22.52
N SER A 234 12.87 3.91 21.99
CA SER A 234 13.84 3.10 22.74
C SER A 234 13.21 2.14 23.75
N ASN A 235 11.95 1.72 23.52
CA ASN A 235 11.09 1.04 24.49
C ASN A 235 10.92 1.76 25.84
N ARG A 236 11.26 3.04 25.94
CA ARG A 236 11.20 3.85 27.16
C ARG A 236 10.28 5.07 27.03
N GLY A 237 9.39 5.01 26.04
CA GLY A 237 8.27 5.91 25.89
C GLY A 237 7.19 5.33 24.98
N LEU A 238 6.14 6.12 24.77
CA LEU A 238 5.07 5.85 23.81
C LEU A 238 5.13 6.85 22.67
N CYS A 239 4.98 6.35 21.44
CA CYS A 239 4.87 7.20 20.27
C CYS A 239 3.52 7.92 20.24
N ASP A 240 3.55 9.26 20.21
CA ASP A 240 2.40 10.07 19.83
C ASP A 240 2.37 10.18 18.30
N GLN A 241 1.51 9.39 17.66
CA GLN A 241 1.42 9.29 16.20
C GLN A 241 0.80 10.52 15.53
N ASP A 242 0.21 11.46 16.28
CA ASP A 242 -0.29 12.71 15.71
C ASP A 242 0.85 13.73 15.55
N THR A 243 1.79 13.71 16.49
CA THR A 243 2.91 14.67 16.54
C THR A 243 4.22 14.10 15.99
N GLY A 244 4.42 12.79 16.08
CA GLY A 244 5.69 12.10 15.78
C GLY A 244 6.71 12.23 16.90
N THR A 245 6.25 12.39 18.14
CA THR A 245 7.13 12.60 19.30
C THR A 245 7.01 11.46 20.29
N CYS A 246 8.12 11.09 20.90
CA CYS A 246 8.13 10.10 21.97
C CYS A 246 7.78 10.75 23.30
N LYS A 247 6.72 10.25 23.95
CA LYS A 247 6.38 10.56 25.34
C LYS A 247 7.15 9.59 26.23
N CYS A 248 8.29 10.04 26.73
CA CYS A 248 9.13 9.23 27.61
C CYS A 248 8.41 8.91 28.91
N PHE A 249 8.61 7.69 29.41
CA PHE A 249 8.01 7.27 30.66
C PHE A 249 8.58 8.09 31.83
N ASP A 250 7.68 8.53 32.69
CA ASP A 250 7.97 9.19 33.97
C ASP A 250 7.25 8.49 35.14
N THR A 251 6.72 7.29 34.88
CA THR A 251 5.97 6.49 35.85
C THR A 251 6.86 6.05 36.99
N ASN A 252 6.31 6.00 38.21
CA ASN A 252 6.97 5.45 39.40
C ASN A 252 8.28 6.17 39.82
N GLY A 253 8.55 7.36 39.28
CA GLY A 253 9.75 8.16 39.59
C GLY A 253 10.99 7.84 38.74
N ASP A 254 10.86 6.90 37.80
CA ASP A 254 11.87 6.59 36.80
C ASP A 254 11.73 7.60 35.64
N LEU A 255 12.82 8.26 35.24
CA LEU A 255 12.78 9.35 34.25
C LEU A 255 13.70 9.05 33.06
N TYR A 256 13.13 9.13 31.85
CA TYR A 256 13.85 9.00 30.59
C TYR A 256 13.81 10.30 29.77
N ALA A 257 14.81 10.52 28.94
CA ALA A 257 14.93 11.67 28.05
C ALA A 257 15.55 11.29 26.70
N GLY A 258 15.60 12.26 25.78
CA GLY A 258 16.26 12.09 24.49
C GLY A 258 17.74 11.76 24.63
N SER A 259 18.23 10.92 23.72
CA SER A 259 19.60 10.43 23.75
C SER A 259 20.47 10.94 22.59
N ASP A 260 21.78 10.71 22.70
CA ASP A 260 22.75 10.82 21.60
C ASP A 260 22.84 9.52 20.75
N GLY A 261 21.99 8.54 21.05
CA GLY A 261 22.00 7.20 20.48
C GLY A 261 22.97 6.24 21.18
N TYR A 262 23.75 6.68 22.18
CA TYR A 262 24.75 5.89 22.91
C TYR A 262 24.53 5.89 24.42
N GLY A 263 23.29 6.16 24.86
CA GLY A 263 22.89 6.23 26.26
C GLY A 263 23.24 7.56 26.95
N GLY A 264 23.94 8.48 26.26
CA GLY A 264 24.19 9.84 26.71
C GLY A 264 23.00 10.77 26.42
N VAL A 265 23.03 11.97 26.98
CA VAL A 265 22.02 13.01 26.70
C VAL A 265 22.16 13.49 25.26
N GLY A 266 21.03 13.61 24.54
CA GLY A 266 21.03 14.20 23.20
C GLY A 266 19.63 14.56 22.69
N ASP A 267 19.60 15.07 21.47
CA ASP A 267 18.40 15.67 20.87
C ASP A 267 17.60 14.69 20.00
N ARG A 268 17.91 13.39 20.04
CA ARG A 268 17.22 12.37 19.23
C ARG A 268 15.75 12.21 19.59
N GLY A 269 15.36 12.60 20.81
CA GLY A 269 13.97 12.58 21.26
C GLY A 269 13.37 11.18 21.32
N ASP A 270 14.20 10.17 21.57
CA ASP A 270 13.90 8.74 21.48
C ASP A 270 13.74 8.06 22.84
N CYS A 271 13.82 8.80 23.95
CA CYS A 271 13.80 8.23 25.31
C CYS A 271 14.97 7.27 25.60
N GLY A 272 16.05 7.32 24.81
CA GLY A 272 17.21 6.45 24.93
C GLY A 272 18.21 6.83 26.04
N HIS A 273 17.84 7.75 26.95
CA HIS A 273 18.70 8.21 28.04
C HIS A 273 17.99 8.11 29.39
N ALA A 274 18.54 7.31 30.31
CA ALA A 274 18.06 7.21 31.69
C ALA A 274 18.60 8.38 32.54
N VAL A 275 17.70 9.23 33.02
CA VAL A 275 18.03 10.43 33.82
C VAL A 275 18.18 10.10 35.30
N SER A 276 17.39 9.14 35.79
CA SER A 276 17.44 8.64 37.16
C SER A 276 17.86 7.17 37.21
N LEU A 277 18.10 6.65 38.41
CA LEU A 277 18.29 5.22 38.61
C LEU A 277 16.95 4.50 38.36
N ILE A 278 16.92 3.64 37.35
CA ILE A 278 15.73 2.84 37.03
C ILE A 278 15.62 1.68 38.00
N THR A 279 14.43 1.51 38.59
CA THR A 279 14.21 0.51 39.64
C THR A 279 13.05 -0.44 39.36
N THR A 280 12.16 -0.09 38.42
CA THR A 280 11.01 -0.91 38.05
C THR A 280 10.72 -0.79 36.56
N CYS A 281 9.94 -1.74 36.02
CA CYS A 281 9.40 -1.60 34.68
C CYS A 281 8.42 -0.41 34.57
N PRO A 282 8.28 0.18 33.37
CA PRO A 282 7.34 1.27 33.13
C PRO A 282 5.88 0.81 33.28
N GLY A 283 4.99 1.78 33.52
CA GLY A 283 3.56 1.54 33.79
C GLY A 283 3.23 1.48 35.29
N ASP A 284 2.01 1.84 35.65
CA ASP A 284 1.48 1.69 37.02
C ASP A 284 0.08 1.03 36.99
N PRO A 285 -0.04 -0.25 37.40
CA PRO A 285 1.04 -1.13 37.88
C PRO A 285 2.05 -1.47 36.77
N PRO A 286 3.25 -2.02 37.11
CA PRO A 286 4.28 -2.34 36.12
C PRO A 286 3.74 -3.13 34.91
N CYS A 287 4.17 -2.73 33.72
CA CYS A 287 3.70 -3.26 32.43
C CYS A 287 2.18 -3.14 32.24
N SER A 288 1.56 -2.15 32.88
CA SER A 288 0.12 -1.85 32.82
C SER A 288 -0.78 -3.06 33.14
N ASP A 289 -0.28 -4.02 33.92
CA ASP A 289 -0.94 -5.32 34.19
C ASP A 289 -1.22 -6.18 32.94
N HIS A 290 -0.52 -5.90 31.84
CA HIS A 290 -0.69 -6.53 30.52
C HIS A 290 0.62 -7.10 29.98
N GLY A 291 1.54 -7.43 30.88
CA GLY A 291 2.83 -8.00 30.54
C GLY A 291 3.61 -8.44 31.76
N VAL A 292 4.74 -9.08 31.49
CA VAL A 292 5.69 -9.54 32.51
C VAL A 292 6.93 -8.64 32.47
N CYS A 293 7.29 -8.08 33.62
CA CYS A 293 8.50 -7.30 33.78
C CYS A 293 9.74 -8.20 33.86
N ASP A 294 10.73 -7.95 33.00
CA ASP A 294 12.07 -8.53 33.15
C ASP A 294 12.88 -7.67 34.15
N PRO A 295 13.27 -8.23 35.32
CA PRO A 295 13.98 -7.46 36.35
C PRO A 295 15.43 -7.10 35.99
N VAL A 296 15.99 -7.63 34.90
CA VAL A 296 17.36 -7.32 34.47
C VAL A 296 17.36 -6.13 33.51
N THR A 297 16.52 -6.20 32.47
CA THR A 297 16.45 -5.18 31.42
C THR A 297 15.43 -4.09 31.75
N MET A 298 14.55 -4.32 32.72
CA MET A 298 13.36 -3.49 33.02
C MET A 298 12.43 -3.32 31.81
N ARG A 299 12.45 -4.29 30.90
CA ARG A 299 11.57 -4.34 29.73
C ARG A 299 10.29 -5.11 30.06
N CYS A 300 9.18 -4.63 29.51
CA CYS A 300 7.92 -5.35 29.56
C CYS A 300 7.78 -6.32 28.38
N ALA A 301 7.57 -7.60 28.68
CA ALA A 301 7.13 -8.59 27.71
C ALA A 301 5.59 -8.62 27.69
N CYS A 302 4.99 -8.00 26.68
CA CYS A 302 3.54 -7.83 26.62
C CYS A 302 2.78 -9.13 26.33
N GLU A 303 1.58 -9.22 26.88
CA GLU A 303 0.61 -10.25 26.56
C GLU A 303 0.11 -10.13 25.11
N ALA A 304 -0.36 -11.23 24.54
CA ALA A 304 -0.91 -11.23 23.18
C ALA A 304 -2.08 -10.24 23.06
N GLY A 305 -2.00 -9.32 22.10
CA GLY A 305 -2.99 -8.25 21.93
C GLY A 305 -2.55 -6.90 22.50
N TYR A 306 -1.42 -6.83 23.20
CA TYR A 306 -0.86 -5.61 23.77
C TYR A 306 0.54 -5.29 23.23
N SER A 307 0.88 -4.00 23.23
CA SER A 307 2.13 -3.45 22.72
C SER A 307 2.48 -2.12 23.41
N GLY A 308 3.59 -1.50 22.98
CA GLY A 308 4.18 -0.34 23.64
C GLY A 308 5.19 -0.74 24.72
N GLY A 309 6.06 0.17 25.13
CA GLY A 309 7.11 -0.12 26.10
C GLY A 309 6.60 -0.51 27.50
N ASP A 310 5.35 -0.15 27.83
CA ASP A 310 4.66 -0.45 29.10
C ASP A 310 3.42 -1.34 28.92
N CYS A 311 3.22 -1.92 27.72
CA CYS A 311 2.07 -2.76 27.37
C CYS A 311 0.68 -2.10 27.51
N SER A 312 0.62 -0.77 27.49
CA SER A 312 -0.66 -0.04 27.57
C SER A 312 -1.43 0.04 26.24
N LEU A 313 -0.75 -0.18 25.10
CA LEU A 313 -1.36 -0.09 23.78
C LEU A 313 -1.89 -1.44 23.31
N ARG A 314 -2.86 -1.44 22.41
CA ARG A 314 -3.41 -2.62 21.74
C ARG A 314 -2.76 -2.82 20.36
N THR A 315 -2.55 -4.08 20.01
CA THR A 315 -2.22 -4.48 18.64
C THR A 315 -3.49 -4.67 17.82
N CYS A 316 -3.53 -4.13 16.61
CA CYS A 316 -4.67 -4.35 15.72
C CYS A 316 -4.54 -5.64 14.92
N LYS A 317 -5.67 -6.06 14.33
CA LYS A 317 -5.71 -7.22 13.44
C LYS A 317 -4.91 -6.94 12.17
N ARG A 318 -4.35 -8.01 11.62
CA ARG A 318 -3.61 -7.98 10.37
C ARG A 318 -4.35 -8.83 9.35
N GLY A 319 -4.35 -8.36 8.11
CA GLY A 319 -4.87 -9.08 6.94
C GLY A 319 -3.96 -8.85 5.76
N LEU A 320 -4.26 -9.48 4.62
CA LEU A 320 -3.49 -9.28 3.40
C LEU A 320 -3.57 -7.80 2.97
N SER A 321 -2.42 -7.22 2.62
CA SER A 321 -2.33 -5.82 2.20
C SER A 321 -3.15 -5.57 0.93
N TRP A 322 -3.86 -4.44 0.90
CA TRP A 322 -4.47 -3.91 -0.32
C TRP A 322 -3.48 -3.12 -1.16
N PHE A 323 -2.42 -2.57 -0.59
CA PHE A 323 -1.45 -1.78 -1.34
C PHE A 323 -0.07 -1.93 -0.71
N SER A 324 0.78 -2.70 -1.37
CA SER A 324 2.16 -2.91 -0.99
C SER A 324 3.05 -2.97 -2.23
N TYR A 325 4.35 -2.74 -2.05
CA TYR A 325 5.29 -3.03 -3.14
C TYR A 325 5.20 -4.53 -3.52
N PRO A 326 5.23 -4.89 -4.82
CA PRO A 326 5.18 -6.29 -5.24
C PRO A 326 6.29 -7.14 -4.60
N SER A 327 5.98 -8.36 -4.19
CA SER A 327 6.97 -9.30 -3.64
C SER A 327 7.81 -9.95 -4.76
N ALA A 328 7.24 -10.05 -5.95
CA ALA A 328 7.89 -10.43 -7.20
C ALA A 328 7.16 -9.78 -8.38
N SER A 329 7.69 -9.88 -9.60
CA SER A 329 7.02 -9.35 -10.78
C SER A 329 5.63 -9.96 -10.95
N ASN A 330 4.60 -9.10 -10.96
CA ASN A 330 3.17 -9.47 -11.04
C ASN A 330 2.66 -10.33 -9.86
N VAL A 331 3.30 -10.22 -8.69
CA VAL A 331 2.88 -10.86 -7.43
C VAL A 331 2.80 -9.81 -6.33
N ALA A 332 1.61 -9.62 -5.77
CA ALA A 332 1.32 -8.69 -4.67
C ALA A 332 0.12 -9.21 -3.86
N HIS A 333 -0.32 -8.44 -2.86
CA HIS A 333 -1.43 -8.79 -1.95
C HIS A 333 -1.20 -10.09 -1.16
N ASP A 334 0.06 -10.41 -0.92
CA ASP A 334 0.55 -11.63 -0.27
C ASP A 334 1.24 -11.36 1.08
N SER A 335 1.35 -10.09 1.47
CA SER A 335 1.93 -9.65 2.73
C SER A 335 0.86 -9.29 3.75
N MET A 336 1.07 -9.64 5.01
CA MET A 336 0.16 -9.31 6.12
C MET A 336 0.48 -7.94 6.70
N SER A 337 -0.47 -7.02 6.67
CA SER A 337 -0.32 -5.65 7.18
C SER A 337 -1.35 -5.34 8.26
N GLU A 338 -1.00 -4.44 9.18
CA GLU A 338 -1.95 -3.91 10.16
C GLU A 338 -3.10 -3.21 9.44
N CYS A 339 -4.33 -3.62 9.76
CA CYS A 339 -5.53 -3.13 9.09
C CYS A 339 -5.47 -3.24 7.55
N SER A 340 -4.77 -4.26 7.02
CA SER A 340 -4.66 -4.57 5.58
C SER A 340 -4.18 -3.39 4.72
N ASP A 341 -3.47 -2.42 5.31
CA ASP A 341 -3.13 -1.15 4.64
C ASP A 341 -4.37 -0.40 4.10
N MET A 342 -5.51 -0.54 4.79
CA MET A 342 -6.77 0.09 4.40
C MET A 342 -7.62 0.52 5.62
N GLY A 343 -6.93 0.92 6.69
CA GLY A 343 -7.53 1.48 7.88
C GLY A 343 -6.47 1.97 8.88
N ILE A 344 -6.92 2.70 9.91
CA ILE A 344 -6.07 3.15 11.02
C ILE A 344 -6.34 2.28 12.24
N CYS A 345 -5.27 1.82 12.89
CA CYS A 345 -5.37 1.08 14.13
C CYS A 345 -5.71 2.01 15.31
N HIS A 346 -6.81 1.72 16.00
CA HIS A 346 -7.14 2.42 17.24
C HIS A 346 -6.43 1.75 18.42
N ARG A 347 -5.32 2.34 18.88
CA ARG A 347 -4.39 1.75 19.87
C ARG A 347 -4.98 1.50 21.26
N THR A 348 -6.18 2.00 21.59
CA THR A 348 -6.81 1.71 22.89
C THR A 348 -7.75 0.50 22.83
N THR A 349 -8.37 0.24 21.68
CA THR A 349 -9.33 -0.87 21.50
C THR A 349 -8.74 -2.05 20.72
N GLY A 350 -7.73 -1.82 19.88
CA GLY A 350 -7.16 -2.83 18.99
C GLY A 350 -8.03 -3.11 17.76
N GLU A 351 -8.97 -2.21 17.47
CA GLU A 351 -9.87 -2.29 16.33
C GLU A 351 -9.36 -1.41 15.19
N CYS A 352 -9.53 -1.91 13.96
CA CYS A 352 -9.22 -1.16 12.76
C CYS A 352 -10.38 -0.26 12.37
N LEU A 353 -10.12 1.04 12.24
CA LEU A 353 -11.04 1.97 11.59
C LEU A 353 -10.82 1.88 10.09
N CYS A 354 -11.69 1.16 9.40
CA CYS A 354 -11.58 0.92 7.97
C CYS A 354 -11.91 2.15 7.15
N ASN A 355 -11.23 2.27 6.01
CA ASN A 355 -11.54 3.24 4.98
C ASN A 355 -12.95 3.02 4.40
N ASP A 356 -13.56 4.06 3.83
CA ASP A 356 -14.88 3.96 3.21
C ASP A 356 -14.90 2.85 2.14
N GLY A 357 -15.95 2.03 2.18
CA GLY A 357 -16.10 0.87 1.29
C GLY A 357 -15.33 -0.38 1.74
N PHE A 358 -14.53 -0.33 2.82
CA PHE A 358 -13.81 -1.48 3.36
C PHE A 358 -14.36 -1.93 4.71
N PHE A 359 -14.22 -3.22 5.01
CA PHE A 359 -14.73 -3.83 6.22
C PHE A 359 -13.97 -5.12 6.57
N GLY A 360 -14.38 -5.75 7.67
CA GLY A 360 -13.67 -6.86 8.27
C GLY A 360 -12.89 -6.42 9.50
N ALA A 361 -12.38 -7.37 10.27
CA ALA A 361 -11.68 -7.05 11.52
C ALA A 361 -10.33 -6.36 11.28
N ALA A 362 -9.75 -6.55 10.09
CA ALA A 362 -8.53 -5.95 9.60
C ALA A 362 -8.76 -5.11 8.34
N CYS A 363 -9.99 -4.73 7.98
CA CYS A 363 -10.29 -4.02 6.73
C CYS A 363 -9.89 -4.80 5.46
N GLU A 364 -9.91 -6.13 5.55
CA GLU A 364 -9.41 -7.06 4.54
C GLU A 364 -10.39 -7.30 3.39
N TYR A 365 -11.62 -6.80 3.49
CA TYR A 365 -12.69 -6.95 2.51
C TYR A 365 -13.14 -5.59 1.94
N MET A 366 -13.39 -5.54 0.63
CA MET A 366 -14.04 -4.42 -0.05
C MET A 366 -15.52 -4.77 -0.23
N GLY A 367 -16.39 -3.95 0.35
CA GLY A 367 -17.82 -4.17 0.40
C GLY A 367 -18.56 -3.86 -0.88
N CYS A 368 -19.83 -4.24 -0.89
CA CYS A 368 -20.76 -3.83 -1.93
C CYS A 368 -21.08 -2.33 -1.86
N ALA A 369 -21.71 -1.81 -2.91
CA ALA A 369 -22.27 -0.46 -2.89
C ALA A 369 -23.24 -0.29 -1.70
N GLY A 370 -23.10 0.81 -0.97
CA GLY A 370 -23.84 1.03 0.28
C GLY A 370 -23.27 0.30 1.51
N GLY A 371 -22.10 -0.33 1.37
CA GLY A 371 -21.41 -1.08 2.42
C GLY A 371 -21.91 -2.52 2.55
N ASN A 372 -21.69 -3.13 3.73
CA ASN A 372 -22.09 -4.52 4.02
C ASN A 372 -23.14 -4.63 5.13
N GLU A 373 -23.77 -3.51 5.46
CA GLU A 373 -24.95 -3.52 6.30
C GLU A 373 -26.10 -4.15 5.51
N PRO A 374 -26.72 -5.26 5.94
CA PRO A 374 -27.68 -6.02 5.13
C PRO A 374 -28.88 -5.23 4.58
N LEU A 375 -29.22 -4.10 5.22
CA LEU A 375 -30.33 -3.22 4.81
C LEU A 375 -29.88 -2.00 3.98
N LYS A 376 -28.57 -1.82 3.77
CA LYS A 376 -27.99 -0.72 2.97
C LYS A 376 -27.17 -1.23 1.78
N SER A 377 -26.55 -2.41 1.93
CA SER A 377 -25.84 -3.09 0.85
C SER A 377 -26.79 -3.32 -0.31
N CYS A 378 -26.33 -3.03 -1.53
CA CYS A 378 -27.11 -3.26 -2.76
C CYS A 378 -28.47 -2.56 -2.71
N SER A 379 -28.54 -1.40 -2.06
CA SER A 379 -29.76 -0.59 -1.88
C SER A 379 -30.94 -1.35 -1.25
N GLY A 380 -30.69 -2.49 -0.59
CA GLY A 380 -31.72 -3.38 -0.06
C GLY A 380 -32.50 -4.16 -1.13
N HIS A 381 -31.97 -4.24 -2.35
CA HIS A 381 -32.55 -4.89 -3.53
C HIS A 381 -31.60 -5.91 -4.15
N GLY A 382 -30.80 -6.58 -3.32
CA GLY A 382 -29.88 -7.61 -3.77
C GLY A 382 -29.06 -8.21 -2.64
N ALA A 383 -28.40 -9.32 -2.94
CA ALA A 383 -27.44 -9.97 -2.06
C ALA A 383 -26.02 -9.41 -2.31
N CYS A 384 -25.29 -9.13 -1.23
CA CYS A 384 -23.88 -8.80 -1.31
C CYS A 384 -23.04 -10.08 -1.23
N LEU A 385 -22.36 -10.43 -2.32
CA LEU A 385 -21.68 -11.71 -2.51
C LEU A 385 -20.24 -11.50 -2.95
N SER A 386 -19.34 -12.45 -2.67
CA SER A 386 -17.96 -12.38 -3.15
C SER A 386 -17.87 -12.57 -4.66
N LEU A 387 -16.78 -12.13 -5.29
CA LEU A 387 -16.55 -12.39 -6.72
C LEU A 387 -16.57 -13.88 -7.06
N ARG A 388 -16.12 -14.75 -6.14
CA ARG A 388 -16.25 -16.21 -6.29
C ARG A 388 -17.70 -16.65 -6.36
N GLU A 389 -18.53 -16.19 -5.42
CA GLU A 389 -19.95 -16.55 -5.35
C GLU A 389 -20.71 -16.01 -6.57
N LEU A 390 -20.44 -14.77 -6.98
CA LEU A 390 -21.00 -14.17 -8.18
C LEU A 390 -20.64 -14.94 -9.45
N GLY A 391 -19.40 -15.44 -9.54
CA GLY A 391 -18.99 -16.31 -10.64
C GLY A 391 -19.88 -17.56 -10.77
N LEU A 392 -20.25 -18.17 -9.64
CA LEU A 392 -21.11 -19.36 -9.63
C LEU A 392 -22.58 -19.04 -9.99
N LEU A 393 -23.01 -17.80 -9.82
CA LEU A 393 -24.35 -17.31 -10.16
C LEU A 393 -24.42 -16.66 -11.55
N HIS A 394 -23.36 -16.76 -12.36
CA HIS A 394 -23.37 -16.17 -13.68
C HIS A 394 -24.48 -16.78 -14.56
N GLU A 395 -25.21 -15.88 -15.23
CA GLU A 395 -26.24 -16.20 -16.22
C GLU A 395 -25.88 -15.53 -17.54
N GLU A 396 -26.15 -16.24 -18.63
CA GLU A 396 -26.03 -15.71 -19.99
C GLU A 396 -27.20 -14.76 -20.30
N SER A 397 -27.15 -14.06 -21.44
CA SER A 397 -28.19 -13.10 -21.84
C SER A 397 -29.57 -13.71 -22.07
N ASP A 398 -29.66 -15.03 -22.25
CA ASP A 398 -30.91 -15.79 -22.38
C ASP A 398 -31.48 -16.27 -21.02
N GLY A 399 -30.83 -15.91 -19.90
CA GLY A 399 -31.20 -16.34 -18.56
C GLY A 399 -30.79 -17.78 -18.24
N SER A 400 -30.00 -18.42 -19.10
CA SER A 400 -29.43 -19.74 -18.78
C SER A 400 -28.27 -19.61 -17.81
N SER A 401 -28.25 -20.48 -16.80
CA SER A 401 -27.14 -20.53 -15.84
C SER A 401 -25.87 -21.05 -16.50
N SER A 402 -24.79 -20.28 -16.37
CA SER A 402 -23.46 -20.58 -16.92
C SER A 402 -22.39 -20.36 -15.82
N PRO A 403 -22.32 -21.22 -14.79
CA PRO A 403 -21.45 -20.99 -13.64
C PRO A 403 -19.97 -20.90 -14.03
N MET A 404 -19.31 -19.82 -13.63
CA MET A 404 -17.88 -19.60 -13.80
C MET A 404 -17.14 -19.84 -12.48
N THR A 405 -16.01 -20.53 -12.54
CA THR A 405 -15.14 -20.69 -11.37
C THR A 405 -14.12 -19.56 -11.33
N TYR A 406 -14.16 -18.77 -10.25
CA TYR A 406 -13.20 -17.70 -9.99
C TYR A 406 -12.49 -17.94 -8.65
N GLY A 407 -11.16 -17.78 -8.62
CA GLY A 407 -10.35 -17.96 -7.41
C GLY A 407 -10.10 -19.41 -6.96
N SER A 408 -10.17 -20.41 -7.85
CA SER A 408 -10.00 -21.82 -7.44
C SER A 408 -8.62 -22.15 -6.85
N ASP A 409 -7.59 -21.39 -7.25
CA ASP A 409 -6.27 -21.41 -6.63
C ASP A 409 -6.15 -20.25 -5.63
N PRO A 410 -6.10 -20.52 -4.31
CA PRO A 410 -6.02 -19.49 -3.28
C PRO A 410 -4.70 -18.69 -3.30
N ASN A 411 -3.68 -19.16 -4.03
CA ASN A 411 -2.39 -18.46 -4.15
C ASN A 411 -2.21 -17.80 -5.53
N SER A 412 -3.24 -17.81 -6.37
CA SER A 412 -3.17 -17.20 -7.70
C SER A 412 -3.16 -15.68 -7.61
N SER A 413 -2.09 -15.04 -8.08
CA SER A 413 -1.97 -13.58 -8.14
C SER A 413 -2.95 -12.92 -9.12
N SER A 414 -3.65 -13.68 -9.96
CA SER A 414 -4.67 -13.14 -10.87
C SER A 414 -6.10 -13.21 -10.32
N THR A 415 -6.31 -13.88 -9.18
CA THR A 415 -7.64 -14.10 -8.58
C THR A 415 -7.62 -13.98 -7.05
N TRP A 416 -6.65 -13.24 -6.50
CA TRP A 416 -6.46 -13.01 -5.06
C TRP A 416 -7.68 -12.33 -4.41
N ASP A 417 -8.46 -11.63 -5.22
CA ASP A 417 -9.62 -10.82 -4.90
C ASP A 417 -10.93 -11.62 -4.81
N ALA A 418 -10.91 -12.90 -5.18
CA ALA A 418 -12.10 -13.75 -5.31
C ALA A 418 -12.99 -13.76 -4.05
N ASP A 419 -12.40 -13.75 -2.86
CA ASP A 419 -13.11 -13.71 -1.58
C ASP A 419 -12.89 -12.39 -0.82
N ARG A 420 -12.27 -11.40 -1.46
CA ARG A 420 -11.92 -10.12 -0.84
C ARG A 420 -12.71 -8.95 -1.38
N ILE A 421 -13.14 -9.02 -2.64
CA ILE A 421 -14.01 -8.02 -3.26
C ILE A 421 -15.42 -8.59 -3.33
N MET A 422 -16.38 -7.79 -2.88
CA MET A 422 -17.80 -8.11 -2.91
C MET A 422 -18.51 -7.31 -4.01
N GLY A 423 -19.60 -7.86 -4.54
CA GLY A 423 -20.46 -7.21 -5.51
C GLY A 423 -21.93 -7.57 -5.29
N CYS A 424 -22.81 -6.77 -5.89
CA CYS A 424 -24.25 -6.95 -5.75
C CYS A 424 -24.82 -7.92 -6.77
N TYR A 425 -25.55 -8.92 -6.28
CA TYR A 425 -26.47 -9.73 -7.07
C TYR A 425 -27.90 -9.22 -6.86
N CYS A 426 -28.46 -8.55 -7.85
CA CYS A 426 -29.73 -7.85 -7.72
C CYS A 426 -30.93 -8.79 -7.70
N ASP A 427 -31.94 -8.40 -6.92
CA ASP A 427 -33.26 -9.05 -6.93
C ASP A 427 -33.98 -8.77 -8.26
N ASP A 428 -34.92 -9.65 -8.62
CA ASP A 428 -35.74 -9.52 -9.83
C ASP A 428 -36.37 -8.12 -9.95
N GLY A 429 -36.15 -7.48 -11.10
CA GLY A 429 -36.65 -6.14 -11.41
C GLY A 429 -35.74 -5.00 -10.95
N TYR A 430 -34.55 -5.30 -10.43
CA TYR A 430 -33.50 -4.35 -10.10
C TYR A 430 -32.20 -4.67 -10.84
N GLU A 431 -31.44 -3.63 -11.14
CA GLU A 431 -30.17 -3.71 -11.86
C GLU A 431 -29.21 -2.57 -11.46
N GLY A 432 -28.04 -2.56 -12.12
CA GLY A 432 -26.97 -1.61 -11.84
C GLY A 432 -26.04 -2.09 -10.74
N PHE A 433 -24.90 -1.42 -10.60
CA PHE A 433 -23.84 -1.80 -9.66
C PHE A 433 -24.31 -1.91 -8.21
N SER A 434 -25.26 -1.06 -7.81
CA SER A 434 -25.79 -0.98 -6.45
C SER A 434 -27.23 -1.44 -6.31
N CYS A 435 -27.80 -2.07 -7.34
CA CYS A 435 -29.21 -2.49 -7.41
C CYS A 435 -30.22 -1.37 -7.10
N ASN A 436 -29.85 -0.12 -7.35
CA ASN A 436 -30.72 1.04 -7.13
C ASN A 436 -31.58 1.38 -8.36
N LEU A 437 -31.30 0.78 -9.52
CA LEU A 437 -32.03 1.03 -10.76
C LEU A 437 -33.11 -0.03 -10.92
N ARG A 438 -34.34 0.36 -11.29
CA ARG A 438 -35.35 -0.60 -11.73
C ARG A 438 -35.03 -1.05 -13.15
N SER A 439 -35.09 -2.35 -13.38
CA SER A 439 -35.01 -2.94 -14.70
C SER A 439 -36.24 -2.57 -15.53
N CYS A 440 -36.03 -2.30 -16.82
CA CYS A 440 -37.11 -2.09 -17.77
C CYS A 440 -37.42 -3.38 -18.56
N PRO A 441 -38.64 -3.49 -19.12
CA PRO A 441 -38.98 -4.60 -20.00
C PRO A 441 -37.97 -4.76 -21.14
N LEU A 442 -37.54 -6.00 -21.35
CA LEU A 442 -36.74 -6.39 -22.51
C LEU A 442 -37.68 -6.89 -23.61
N GLY A 443 -37.33 -6.63 -24.86
CA GLY A 443 -38.06 -7.12 -26.02
C GLY A 443 -37.17 -7.17 -27.26
N ILE A 444 -37.58 -7.93 -28.27
CA ILE A 444 -36.84 -8.00 -29.54
C ILE A 444 -36.94 -6.64 -30.25
N ASP A 445 -35.85 -6.21 -30.88
CA ASP A 445 -35.89 -5.12 -31.87
C ASP A 445 -36.36 -5.71 -33.21
N PRO A 446 -37.58 -5.39 -33.70
CA PRO A 446 -38.11 -5.98 -34.93
C PRO A 446 -37.39 -5.53 -36.20
N LEU A 447 -36.40 -4.62 -36.10
CA LEU A 447 -35.58 -4.18 -37.22
C LEU A 447 -34.24 -4.91 -37.32
N LEU A 448 -33.86 -5.68 -36.30
CA LEU A 448 -32.62 -6.47 -36.29
C LEU A 448 -32.90 -7.93 -36.65
N GLU A 449 -31.94 -8.59 -37.30
CA GLU A 449 -32.00 -10.04 -37.52
C GLU A 449 -31.51 -10.76 -36.25
N GLY A 450 -32.40 -11.49 -35.57
CA GLY A 450 -32.08 -12.27 -34.38
C GLY A 450 -33.22 -12.31 -33.36
N GLU A 451 -33.04 -13.08 -32.29
CA GLU A 451 -33.97 -13.16 -31.15
C GLU A 451 -33.36 -12.55 -29.87
N GLU A 452 -32.37 -11.67 -30.02
CA GLU A 452 -31.73 -10.99 -28.89
C GLU A 452 -32.71 -9.98 -28.26
N LEU A 453 -32.81 -10.00 -26.93
CA LEU A 453 -33.66 -9.11 -26.18
C LEU A 453 -32.90 -7.84 -25.82
N HIS A 454 -33.51 -6.68 -26.09
CA HIS A 454 -32.95 -5.37 -25.79
C HIS A 454 -33.84 -4.60 -24.83
N THR A 455 -33.22 -3.80 -23.95
CA THR A 455 -33.95 -2.87 -23.06
C THR A 455 -34.80 -1.92 -23.89
N CYS A 456 -36.11 -1.92 -23.64
CA CYS A 456 -37.08 -1.16 -24.41
C CYS A 456 -36.98 -1.38 -25.94
N SER A 457 -36.62 -2.59 -26.37
CA SER A 457 -36.49 -3.00 -27.78
C SER A 457 -35.64 -2.05 -28.63
N ASN A 458 -34.70 -1.29 -28.04
CA ASN A 458 -33.96 -0.18 -28.66
C ASN A 458 -34.81 0.99 -29.20
N HIS A 459 -36.12 1.00 -28.95
CA HIS A 459 -37.07 2.01 -29.45
C HIS A 459 -37.70 2.85 -28.34
N GLY A 460 -37.06 2.86 -27.16
CA GLY A 460 -37.44 3.72 -26.04
C GLY A 460 -36.29 3.97 -25.08
N ILE A 461 -36.52 4.86 -24.12
CA ILE A 461 -35.60 5.15 -23.01
C ILE A 461 -36.17 4.50 -21.75
N CYS A 462 -35.35 3.74 -21.03
CA CYS A 462 -35.72 3.20 -19.73
C CYS A 462 -35.76 4.30 -18.67
N ASN A 463 -36.89 4.45 -17.98
CA ASN A 463 -36.95 5.24 -16.75
C ASN A 463 -36.64 4.33 -15.55
N HIS A 464 -35.41 4.37 -15.05
CA HIS A 464 -34.93 3.50 -13.96
C HIS A 464 -35.56 3.81 -12.59
N ASP A 465 -36.25 4.94 -12.41
CA ASP A 465 -37.01 5.20 -11.16
C ASP A 465 -38.32 4.40 -11.11
N THR A 466 -38.90 4.12 -12.29
CA THR A 466 -40.21 3.48 -12.44
C THR A 466 -40.15 2.10 -13.10
N GLY A 467 -39.03 1.71 -13.71
CA GLY A 467 -38.89 0.48 -14.50
C GLY A 467 -39.75 0.49 -15.76
N SER A 468 -40.07 1.66 -16.31
CA SER A 468 -40.99 1.81 -17.44
C SER A 468 -40.29 2.39 -18.68
N CYS A 469 -40.58 1.81 -19.86
CA CYS A 469 -40.06 2.33 -21.12
C CYS A 469 -40.86 3.52 -21.63
N GLN A 470 -40.14 4.59 -21.98
CA GLN A 470 -40.67 5.76 -22.69
C GLN A 470 -40.39 5.59 -24.19
N CYS A 471 -41.40 5.14 -24.94
CA CYS A 471 -41.24 4.82 -26.36
C CYS A 471 -41.03 6.07 -27.22
N PHE A 472 -40.15 5.95 -28.21
CA PHE A 472 -40.01 6.94 -29.27
C PHE A 472 -41.28 7.00 -30.13
N SER A 473 -41.46 8.12 -30.84
CA SER A 473 -42.64 8.32 -31.70
C SER A 473 -42.75 7.21 -32.75
N GLY A 474 -43.95 6.62 -32.86
CA GLY A 474 -44.21 5.51 -33.78
C GLY A 474 -43.99 4.12 -33.20
N TRP A 475 -43.60 4.00 -31.92
CA TRP A 475 -43.37 2.75 -31.22
C TRP A 475 -44.27 2.59 -29.99
N GLY A 476 -44.61 1.35 -29.65
CA GLY A 476 -45.52 1.01 -28.56
C GLY A 476 -45.31 -0.42 -28.04
N SER A 477 -46.15 -0.81 -27.09
CA SER A 477 -46.03 -2.09 -26.39
C SER A 477 -46.19 -3.30 -27.32
N SER A 478 -45.33 -4.30 -27.11
CA SER A 478 -45.30 -5.53 -27.87
C SER A 478 -45.64 -6.76 -27.03
N ASP A 479 -45.68 -7.94 -27.65
CA ASP A 479 -45.78 -9.26 -27.02
C ASP A 479 -44.41 -9.87 -26.66
N GLY A 480 -43.32 -9.12 -26.85
CA GLY A 480 -41.93 -9.55 -26.72
C GLY A 480 -41.30 -9.99 -28.05
N SER A 481 -42.10 -10.21 -29.09
CA SER A 481 -41.66 -10.66 -30.42
C SER A 481 -42.02 -9.66 -31.53
N GLY A 482 -42.29 -8.40 -31.16
CA GLY A 482 -42.56 -7.30 -32.09
C GLY A 482 -44.03 -7.18 -32.55
N ASN A 483 -44.91 -8.11 -32.19
CA ASN A 483 -46.35 -7.96 -32.44
C ASN A 483 -46.98 -7.10 -31.34
N LEU A 484 -48.18 -6.56 -31.60
CA LEU A 484 -48.89 -5.74 -30.62
C LEU A 484 -49.18 -6.55 -29.33
N GLY A 485 -48.77 -6.03 -28.18
CA GLY A 485 -48.98 -6.68 -26.90
C GLY A 485 -48.94 -5.73 -25.70
N LEU A 486 -48.77 -6.28 -24.50
CA LEU A 486 -48.88 -5.56 -23.23
C LEU A 486 -47.55 -5.43 -22.47
N LEU A 487 -46.43 -5.86 -23.07
CA LEU A 487 -45.12 -5.91 -22.40
C LEU A 487 -44.55 -4.52 -22.08
N LYS A 488 -45.03 -3.47 -22.76
CA LYS A 488 -44.58 -2.07 -22.60
C LYS A 488 -43.07 -1.89 -22.82
N ASP A 489 -42.53 -2.65 -23.75
CA ASP A 489 -41.15 -2.74 -24.20
C ASP A 489 -40.83 -1.87 -25.43
N CYS A 490 -41.80 -1.16 -26.01
CA CYS A 490 -41.60 -0.38 -27.25
C CYS A 490 -41.27 -1.22 -28.50
N GLY A 491 -41.45 -2.55 -28.46
CA GLY A 491 -41.12 -3.45 -29.57
C GLY A 491 -42.11 -3.45 -30.74
N HIS A 492 -43.27 -2.78 -30.63
CA HIS A 492 -44.28 -2.78 -31.69
C HIS A 492 -44.35 -1.46 -32.46
N ARG A 493 -44.27 -1.52 -33.78
CA ARG A 493 -44.41 -0.35 -34.66
C ARG A 493 -45.87 0.07 -34.81
N LEU A 494 -46.21 1.23 -34.27
CA LEU A 494 -47.55 1.83 -34.41
C LEU A 494 -47.75 2.32 -35.84
N SER A 495 -48.89 1.99 -36.45
CA SER A 495 -49.22 2.53 -37.77
C SER A 495 -49.36 4.05 -37.67
N LEU A 496 -48.59 4.81 -38.45
CA LEU A 496 -48.84 6.22 -38.67
C LEU A 496 -50.23 6.34 -39.32
N ARG A 497 -51.26 6.65 -38.53
CA ARG A 497 -52.49 7.19 -39.11
C ARG A 497 -52.10 8.53 -39.70
N GLY A 498 -52.06 8.59 -41.04
CA GLY A 498 -51.87 9.83 -41.77
C GLY A 498 -52.80 10.89 -41.21
N PHE A 499 -52.24 12.04 -40.86
CA PHE A 499 -52.99 13.28 -40.89
C PHE A 499 -53.44 13.45 -42.34
N HIS A 500 -54.71 13.11 -42.60
CA HIS A 500 -55.41 13.39 -43.85
C HIS A 500 -55.78 14.85 -43.94
#